data_AF-H2ETE6-F1
#
_entry.id   AF-H2ETE6-F1
#
_cell.length_a   1.000
_cell.length_b   1.000
_cell.length_c   1.000
_cell.angle_alpha   90.00
_cell.angle_beta   90.00
_cell.angle_gamma   90.00
#
_symmetry.space_group_name_H-M   'P 1'
#
loop_
_entity.id
_entity.type
_entity.pdbx_description
1 polymer ?
#
loop_
_entity_poly.entity_id
_entity_poly.type
_entity_poly.pdbx_seq_one_letter_code
_entity_poly.pdbx_strand_id
1 'polypeptide(L)'
;ALLLSWNDPLLLLTSEAPTLSHPQNGAIYSKTRELQDQSNSLSSGLDRLIHKIGSSTKSLSPLPFQGGDLGSDKNSRLINFYFLLSCFRRDSHKIDNFLKLLRCRAAKQDRC
;
A
#
# COMPACT_ATOMS: atom_id res chain seq x y z
N ALA A 1 -4.31 7.70 6.59
CA ALA A 1 -4.04 8.42 5.33
C ALA A 1 -3.12 7.61 4.42
N LEU A 2 -1.83 7.42 4.76
CA LEU A 2 -0.86 6.78 3.84
C LEU A 2 -1.27 5.37 3.37
N LEU A 3 -1.66 4.48 4.28
CA LEU A 3 -2.11 3.13 3.91
C LEU A 3 -3.35 3.15 3.00
N LEU A 4 -4.33 4.01 3.32
CA LEU A 4 -5.56 4.17 2.53
C LEU A 4 -5.29 4.69 1.11
N SER A 5 -4.29 5.56 0.94
CA SER A 5 -3.89 6.08 -0.38
C SER A 5 -3.31 5.01 -1.30
N TRP A 6 -2.97 3.82 -0.79
CA TRP A 6 -2.47 2.71 -1.60
C TRP A 6 -3.57 1.74 -2.09
N ASN A 7 -4.83 1.94 -1.73
CA ASN A 7 -5.93 1.09 -2.20
C ASN A 7 -6.07 1.11 -3.73
N ASP A 8 -6.21 2.30 -4.33
CA ASP A 8 -6.39 2.43 -5.79
C ASP A 8 -5.12 2.03 -6.57
N PRO A 9 -3.90 2.46 -6.19
CA PRO A 9 -2.69 2.03 -6.89
C PRO A 9 -2.45 0.52 -6.82
N LEU A 10 -2.74 -0.15 -5.69
CA LEU A 10 -2.61 -1.61 -5.59
C LEU A 10 -3.65 -2.34 -6.44
N LEU A 11 -4.86 -1.78 -6.55
CA LEU A 11 -5.87 -2.29 -7.47
C LEU A 11 -5.39 -2.19 -8.93
N LEU A 12 -4.87 -1.01 -9.33
CA LEU A 12 -4.28 -0.81 -10.65
C LEU A 12 -3.12 -1.77 -10.92
N LEU A 13 -2.18 -1.92 -9.98
CA LEU A 13 -1.06 -2.86 -10.12
C LEU A 13 -1.54 -4.31 -10.27
N THR A 14 -2.62 -4.69 -9.59
CA THR A 14 -3.19 -6.03 -9.69
C THR A 14 -3.89 -6.26 -11.02
N SER A 15 -4.65 -5.27 -11.52
CA SER A 15 -5.34 -5.38 -12.81
C SER A 15 -4.38 -5.35 -14.00
N GLU A 16 -3.31 -4.57 -13.90
CA GLU A 16 -2.34 -4.37 -15.00
C GLU A 16 -1.28 -5.47 -15.06
N ALA A 17 -0.92 -6.10 -13.93
CA ALA A 17 0.09 -7.16 -13.87
C ALA A 17 -0.02 -8.24 -14.97
N PRO A 18 -1.19 -8.86 -15.27
CA PRO A 18 -1.28 -9.91 -16.29
C PRO A 18 -1.00 -9.41 -17.71
N THR A 19 -1.17 -8.11 -17.95
CA THR A 19 -1.04 -7.48 -19.26
C THR A 19 0.37 -6.95 -19.56
N LEU A 20 1.30 -7.11 -18.61
CA LEU A 20 2.70 -6.73 -18.78
C LEU A 20 3.39 -7.66 -19.77
N SER A 21 4.21 -7.10 -20.66
CA SER A 21 5.12 -7.85 -21.52
C SER A 21 6.35 -8.33 -20.74
N HIS A 22 6.14 -9.10 -19.67
CA HIS A 22 7.17 -9.68 -18.82
C HIS A 22 6.92 -11.18 -18.63
N PRO A 23 7.92 -12.08 -18.78
CA PRO A 23 7.73 -13.53 -18.70
C PRO A 23 7.13 -14.02 -17.37
N GLN A 24 7.33 -13.26 -16.29
CA GLN A 24 6.83 -13.59 -14.95
C GLN A 24 5.53 -12.83 -14.59
N ASN A 25 4.77 -12.33 -15.56
CA ASN A 25 3.52 -11.59 -15.31
C ASN A 25 2.55 -12.31 -14.36
N GLY A 26 2.45 -13.64 -14.44
CA GLY A 26 1.64 -14.45 -13.53
C GLY A 26 2.12 -14.43 -12.07
N ALA A 27 3.44 -14.49 -11.84
CA ALA A 27 4.02 -14.37 -10.51
C ALA A 27 3.89 -12.95 -9.96
N ILE A 28 4.08 -11.94 -10.82
CA ILE A 28 3.87 -10.52 -10.48
C ILE A 28 2.41 -10.31 -10.06
N TYR A 29 1.45 -10.83 -10.82
CA TYR A 29 0.03 -10.77 -10.49
C TYR A 29 -0.30 -11.41 -9.15
N SER A 30 0.22 -12.62 -8.90
CA SER A 30 0.03 -13.29 -7.62
C SER A 30 0.56 -12.45 -6.47
N LYS A 31 1.71 -11.80 -6.65
CA LYS A 31 2.32 -10.98 -5.61
C LYS A 31 1.58 -9.66 -5.40
N THR A 32 1.15 -8.97 -6.45
CA THR A 32 0.38 -7.72 -6.32
C THR A 32 -0.96 -7.95 -5.64
N ARG A 33 -1.63 -9.07 -5.94
CA ARG A 33 -2.84 -9.51 -5.23
C ARG A 33 -2.56 -9.75 -3.74
N GLU A 34 -1.52 -10.50 -3.39
CA GLU A 34 -1.15 -10.73 -2.00
C GLU A 34 -0.90 -9.42 -1.24
N LEU A 35 -0.22 -8.45 -1.88
CA LEU A 35 0.04 -7.13 -1.30
C LEU A 35 -1.26 -6.34 -1.10
N GLN A 36 -2.21 -6.42 -2.03
CA GLN A 36 -3.54 -5.82 -1.89
C GLN A 36 -4.29 -6.42 -0.68
N ASP A 37 -4.33 -7.75 -0.57
CA ASP A 37 -5.01 -8.45 0.53
C ASP A 37 -4.38 -8.11 1.89
N GLN A 38 -3.06 -8.10 1.97
CA GLN A 38 -2.32 -7.74 3.19
C GLN A 38 -2.54 -6.26 3.57
N SER A 39 -2.58 -5.35 2.60
CA SER A 39 -2.88 -3.93 2.83
C SER A 39 -4.29 -3.73 3.39
N ASN A 40 -5.28 -4.43 2.82
CA ASN A 40 -6.67 -4.40 3.28
C ASN A 40 -6.82 -4.96 4.71
N SER A 41 -6.14 -6.07 4.99
CA SER A 41 -6.10 -6.67 6.33
C SER A 41 -5.46 -5.73 7.35
N LEU A 42 -4.32 -5.11 7.01
CA LEU A 42 -3.65 -4.13 7.86
C LEU A 42 -4.53 -2.90 8.12
N SER A 43 -5.23 -2.41 7.10
CA SER A 43 -6.15 -1.27 7.24
C SER A 43 -7.29 -1.60 8.21
N SER A 44 -7.86 -2.80 8.09
CA SER A 44 -8.91 -3.28 9.00
C SER A 44 -8.40 -3.43 10.44
N GLY A 45 -7.16 -3.89 10.61
CA GLY A 45 -6.51 -3.98 11.92
C GLY A 45 -6.28 -2.61 12.56
N LEU A 46 -5.84 -1.63 11.78
CA LEU A 46 -5.64 -0.25 12.22
C LEU A 46 -6.95 0.43 12.62
N ASP A 47 -8.02 0.23 11.85
CA ASP A 47 -9.35 0.77 12.14
C ASP A 47 -9.86 0.30 13.50
N ARG A 48 -9.74 -1.01 13.78
CA ARG A 48 -10.07 -1.61 15.09
C ARG A 48 -9.23 -1.02 16.22
N LEU A 49 -7.93 -0.78 16.00
CA LEU A 49 -7.05 -0.18 17.00
C LEU A 49 -7.43 1.28 17.30
N ILE A 50 -7.73 2.06 16.27
CA ILE A 50 -8.17 3.46 16.40
C ILE A 50 -9.44 3.53 17.25
N HIS A 51 -10.44 2.70 16.94
CA HIS A 51 -11.68 2.61 17.70
C HIS A 51 -11.43 2.26 19.18
N LYS A 52 -10.48 1.36 19.47
CA LYS A 52 -10.15 0.95 20.84
C LYS A 52 -9.43 2.04 21.64
N ILE A 53 -8.62 2.88 20.98
CA ILE A 53 -7.87 3.97 21.62
C ILE A 53 -8.79 5.16 21.97
N GLY A 54 -10.05 5.15 21.53
CA GLY A 54 -11.03 6.21 21.84
C GLY A 54 -10.66 7.57 21.23
N SER A 55 -9.76 7.59 20.25
CA SER A 55 -9.40 8.80 19.54
C SER A 55 -10.56 9.20 18.63
N SER A 56 -11.13 10.38 18.84
CA SER A 56 -12.03 11.04 17.89
C SER A 56 -11.22 11.40 16.64
N THR A 57 -10.99 10.42 15.77
CA THR A 57 -10.23 10.63 14.54
C THR A 57 -11.06 11.43 13.57
N LYS A 58 -10.57 12.62 13.21
CA LYS A 58 -11.03 13.32 12.00
C LYS A 58 -11.00 12.31 10.84
N SER A 59 -12.08 12.23 10.05
CA SER A 59 -12.15 11.30 8.93
C SER A 59 -10.90 11.47 8.06
N LEU A 60 -10.09 10.42 7.98
CA LEU A 60 -8.88 10.45 7.16
C LEU A 60 -9.31 10.27 5.70
N SER A 61 -9.50 11.37 4.98
CA SER A 61 -9.66 11.31 3.52
C SER A 61 -8.30 11.03 2.89
N PRO A 62 -8.09 9.89 2.20
CA PRO A 62 -6.89 9.69 1.42
C PRO A 62 -6.81 10.77 0.33
N LEU A 63 -5.60 11.22 0.01
CA LEU A 63 -5.40 12.01 -1.19
C LEU A 63 -5.72 11.12 -2.40
N PRO A 64 -6.50 11.63 -3.38
CA PRO A 64 -6.87 10.83 -4.55
C PRO A 64 -5.63 10.46 -5.34
N PHE A 65 -5.55 9.20 -5.75
CA PHE A 65 -4.52 8.75 -6.67
C PHE A 65 -4.80 9.34 -8.06
N GLN A 66 -3.90 10.19 -8.55
CA GLN A 66 -4.03 10.83 -9.86
C GLN A 66 -3.37 10.05 -11.00
N GLY A 67 -2.71 8.92 -10.73
CA GLY A 67 -1.92 8.15 -11.70
C GLY A 67 -2.70 7.08 -12.45
N GLY A 68 -3.93 7.38 -12.90
CA GLY A 68 -4.91 6.39 -13.38
C GLY A 68 -4.53 5.57 -14.62
N ASP A 69 -3.41 5.86 -15.29
CA ASP A 69 -2.93 5.10 -16.44
C ASP A 69 -1.41 4.84 -16.33
N LEU A 70 -1.00 3.62 -16.64
CA LEU A 70 0.42 3.23 -16.75
C LEU A 70 1.01 3.60 -18.12
N GLY A 71 0.19 4.12 -19.04
CA GLY A 71 0.54 4.50 -20.40
C GLY A 71 0.08 3.46 -21.41
N SER A 72 0.13 3.82 -22.70
CA SER A 72 -0.35 2.96 -23.79
C SER A 72 0.72 2.05 -24.38
N ASP A 73 1.99 2.46 -24.39
CA ASP A 73 3.08 1.67 -24.97
C ASP A 73 3.70 0.70 -23.95
N LYS A 74 4.25 -0.42 -24.45
CA LYS A 74 4.76 -1.51 -23.61
C LYS A 74 5.87 -1.08 -22.65
N ASN A 75 6.74 -0.17 -23.07
CA ASN A 75 7.90 0.23 -22.28
C ASN A 75 7.50 1.20 -21.17
N SER A 76 6.72 2.23 -21.50
CA SER A 76 6.20 3.16 -20.50
C SER A 76 5.37 2.44 -19.45
N ARG A 77 4.54 1.46 -19.85
CA ARG A 77 3.77 0.62 -18.91
C ARG A 77 4.66 -0.11 -17.93
N LEU A 78 5.71 -0.76 -18.41
CA LEU A 78 6.64 -1.49 -17.54
C LEU A 78 7.40 -0.54 -16.59
N ILE A 79 7.85 0.61 -17.09
CA ILE A 79 8.57 1.63 -16.30
C ILE A 79 7.65 2.22 -15.22
N ASN A 80 6.43 2.61 -15.56
CA ASN A 80 5.47 3.20 -14.64
C ASN A 80 4.99 2.17 -13.61
N PHE A 81 4.78 0.92 -14.02
CA PHE A 81 4.47 -0.19 -13.11
C PHE A 81 5.59 -0.38 -12.08
N TYR A 82 6.84 -0.45 -12.53
CA TYR A 82 8.01 -0.59 -11.67
C TYR A 82 8.20 0.62 -10.74
N PHE A 83 7.94 1.83 -11.23
CA PHE A 83 7.98 3.06 -10.46
C PHE A 83 6.95 3.03 -9.32
N LEU A 84 5.70 2.65 -9.59
CA LEU A 84 4.67 2.52 -8.57
C LEU A 84 5.02 1.47 -7.52
N LEU A 85 5.54 0.30 -7.93
CA LEU A 85 6.03 -0.71 -6.98
C LEU A 85 7.17 -0.18 -6.11
N SER A 86 8.08 0.61 -6.68
CA SER A 86 9.19 1.22 -5.93
C SER A 86 8.68 2.21 -4.88
N CYS A 87 7.67 3.01 -5.23
CA CYS A 87 6.97 3.89 -4.30
C CYS A 87 6.26 3.09 -3.20
N PHE A 88 5.55 2.01 -3.55
CA PHE A 88 4.87 1.14 -2.59
C PHE A 88 5.86 0.53 -1.60
N ARG A 89 7.01 0.03 -2.07
CA ARG A 89 8.07 -0.50 -1.20
C ARG A 89 8.56 0.54 -0.20
N ARG A 90 8.83 1.77 -0.65
CA ARG A 90 9.29 2.87 0.21
C ARG A 90 8.25 3.22 1.26
N ASP A 91 6.99 3.33 0.87
CA ASP A 91 5.93 3.72 1.79
C ASP A 91 5.53 2.60 2.75
N SER A 92 5.60 1.34 2.32
CA SER A 92 5.45 0.17 3.20
C SER A 92 6.50 0.18 4.31
N HIS A 93 7.76 0.49 3.99
CA HIS A 93 8.81 0.63 5.00
C HIS A 93 8.53 1.79 5.99
N LYS A 94 7.97 2.91 5.52
CA LYS A 94 7.52 3.99 6.42
C LYS A 94 6.39 3.52 7.33
N ILE A 95 5.36 2.84 6.78
CA ILE A 95 4.22 2.33 7.54
C ILE A 95 4.71 1.37 8.64
N ASP A 96 5.57 0.40 8.29
CA ASP A 96 6.16 -0.54 9.25
C ASP A 96 6.91 0.18 10.38
N ASN A 97 7.78 1.14 10.05
CA ASN A 97 8.49 1.92 11.06
C ASN A 97 7.53 2.69 11.99
N PHE A 98 6.49 3.32 11.45
CA PHE A 98 5.49 4.00 12.28
C PHE A 98 4.73 3.04 13.18
N LEU A 99 4.36 1.85 12.70
CA LEU A 99 3.69 0.83 13.51
C LEU A 99 4.59 0.33 14.64
N LYS A 100 5.88 0.11 14.38
CA LYS A 100 6.87 -0.25 15.41
C LYS A 100 6.97 0.82 16.49
N LEU A 101 7.09 2.10 16.10
CA LEU A 101 7.12 3.22 17.05
C LEU A 101 5.84 3.32 17.87
N LEU A 102 4.67 3.17 17.24
CA LEU A 102 3.38 3.18 17.93
C LEU A 102 3.27 2.04 18.95
N ARG A 103 3.69 0.83 18.57
CA ARG A 103 3.71 -0.33 19.47
C ARG A 103 4.58 -0.07 20.70
N CYS A 104 5.76 0.51 20.51
CA CYS A 104 6.68 0.80 21.61
C CYS A 104 6.16 1.87 22.57
N ARG A 105 5.56 2.94 22.04
CA ARG A 105 4.86 3.94 22.85
C ARG A 105 3.69 3.34 23.64
N ALA A 106 2.90 2.47 23.00
CA ALA A 106 1.78 1.81 23.66
C ALA A 106 2.25 0.86 24.80
N ALA A 107 3.40 0.23 24.64
CA ALA A 107 4.01 -0.63 25.66
C ALA A 107 4.68 0.14 26.81
N LYS A 108 4.74 1.48 26.76
CA LYS A 108 5.48 2.34 27.71
C LYS A 108 6.94 1.91 27.90
N GLN A 109 7.56 1.43 26.83
CA GLN A 109 8.92 0.95 26.85
C GLN A 109 9.78 1.96 26.09
N ASP A 110 10.48 2.83 26.83
CA ASP A 110 11.33 3.90 26.27
C ASP A 110 12.62 3.38 25.63
N ARG A 111 12.82 2.06 25.59
CA ARG A 111 13.95 1.36 24.95
C ARG A 111 13.46 0.35 23.92
N CYS A 112 12.71 0.88 22.97
CA CYS A 112 12.65 0.37 21.61
C CYS A 112 13.47 1.30 20.72
#